data_AF-A0AAJ2HFE2-F1
#
_entry.id   AF-A0AAJ2HFE2-F1
#
_cell.length_a   1.000
_cell.length_b   1.000
_cell.length_c   1.000
_cell.angle_alpha   90.00
_cell.angle_beta   90.00
_cell.angle_gamma   90.00
#
_symmetry.space_group_name_H-M   'P 1'
#
loop_
_entity.id
_entity.type
_entity.pdbx_description
1 polymer ?
#
loop_
_entity_poly.entity_id
_entity_poly.type
_entity_poly.pdbx_seq_one_letter_code
_entity_poly.pdbx_strand_id
1 'polypeptide(L)'
;MKFQLGPQAYDAGVALTGLVYDSTGAYLLHPDSLAQVLTYNGPSGAVDTITVGPDLMGNSYKQTFTYTGSNITGISAWVKQ
;
A
#
# COMPACT_ATOMS: atom_id res chain seq x y z
N MET A 1 14.50 23.28 23.40
CA MET A 1 13.18 22.68 23.70
C MET A 1 13.25 21.23 23.27
N LYS A 2 13.24 20.27 24.20
CA LYS A 2 13.45 18.85 23.93
C LYS A 2 12.09 18.16 24.02
N PHE A 3 11.51 17.75 22.90
CA PHE A 3 10.27 16.98 22.88
C PHE A 3 10.60 15.52 23.09
N GLN A 4 10.21 14.98 24.24
CA GLN A 4 10.31 13.57 24.59
C GLN A 4 8.90 12.98 24.50
N LEU A 5 8.65 12.19 23.47
CA LEU A 5 7.36 11.52 23.29
C LEU A 5 7.39 10.22 24.10
N GLY A 6 6.55 10.14 25.13
CA GLY A 6 6.28 8.90 25.86
C GLY A 6 5.51 7.89 25.00
N PRO A 7 5.34 6.64 25.48
CA PRO A 7 4.68 5.58 24.73
C PRO A 7 3.23 6.00 24.44
N GLN A 8 2.93 6.24 23.16
CA GLN A 8 1.59 6.56 22.69
C GLN A 8 0.75 5.29 22.84
N ALA A 9 -0.14 5.28 23.84
CA ALA A 9 -1.30 4.40 23.81
C ALA A 9 -2.11 4.79 22.57
N TYR A 10 -2.22 3.90 21.59
CA TYR A 10 -3.07 4.12 20.44
C TYR A 10 -4.53 4.14 20.93
N ASP A 11 -5.14 5.34 20.94
CA ASP A 11 -6.54 5.55 21.26
C ASP A 11 -7.41 4.83 20.21
N ALA A 12 -8.32 3.96 20.66
CA ALA A 12 -9.15 3.08 19.83
C ALA A 12 -10.30 3.84 19.11
N GLY A 13 -10.13 5.14 18.85
CA GLY A 13 -11.16 6.05 18.34
C GLY A 13 -10.87 6.69 16.98
N VAL A 14 -9.67 6.55 16.41
CA VAL A 14 -9.40 7.01 15.04
C VAL A 14 -9.81 5.89 14.10
N ALA A 15 -10.87 6.09 13.32
CA ALA A 15 -11.19 5.19 12.22
C ALA A 15 -9.94 5.08 11.33
N LEU A 16 -9.31 3.91 11.33
CA LEU A 16 -8.15 3.60 10.50
C LEU A 16 -8.62 3.39 9.05
N THR A 17 -9.25 4.40 8.46
CA THR A 17 -9.66 4.36 7.07
C THR A 17 -8.42 4.28 6.20
N GLY A 18 -8.35 3.28 5.32
CA GLY A 18 -7.22 3.09 4.41
C GLY A 18 -6.16 2.09 4.88
N LEU A 19 -6.25 1.57 6.12
CA LEU A 19 -5.41 0.41 6.50
C LEU A 19 -5.88 -0.86 5.80
N VAL A 20 -4.92 -1.59 5.24
CA VAL A 20 -5.13 -2.87 4.56
C VAL A 20 -4.09 -3.87 5.02
N TYR A 21 -4.46 -5.15 5.05
CA TYR A 21 -3.49 -6.22 5.23
C TYR A 21 -2.87 -6.63 3.91
N ASP A 22 -1.62 -7.09 3.95
CA ASP A 22 -0.99 -7.78 2.83
C ASP A 22 -1.69 -9.13 2.54
N SER A 23 -1.30 -9.78 1.45
CA SER A 23 -1.90 -11.03 0.97
C SER A 23 -1.75 -12.18 1.95
N THR A 24 -0.80 -12.10 2.88
CA THR A 24 -0.60 -13.10 3.95
C THR A 24 -1.40 -12.81 5.20
N GLY A 25 -1.93 -11.59 5.36
CA GLY A 25 -2.57 -11.14 6.60
C GLY A 25 -1.58 -10.81 7.73
N ALA A 26 -0.27 -10.88 7.47
CA ALA A 26 0.76 -10.71 8.50
C ALA A 26 1.18 -9.24 8.68
N TYR A 27 1.04 -8.42 7.65
CA TYR A 27 1.49 -7.03 7.64
C TYR A 27 0.32 -6.08 7.39
N LEU A 28 0.20 -5.06 8.23
CA LEU A 28 -0.78 -3.98 8.10
C LEU A 28 -0.08 -2.75 7.51
N LEU A 29 -0.64 -2.19 6.45
CA LEU A 29 -0.08 -1.03 5.76
C LEU A 29 -1.15 0.02 5.46
N HIS A 30 -0.74 1.29 5.34
CA HIS A 30 -1.53 2.39 4.80
C HIS A 30 -0.91 2.80 3.46
N PRO A 31 -1.35 2.26 2.31
CA PRO A 31 -0.68 2.49 1.02
C PRO A 31 -0.56 3.97 0.64
N ASP A 32 -1.57 4.76 1.01
CA ASP A 32 -1.64 6.19 0.71
C ASP A 32 -0.73 7.06 1.57
N SER A 33 -0.17 6.51 2.67
CA SER A 33 0.84 7.21 3.47
C SER A 33 2.28 6.93 3.02
N LEU A 34 2.48 6.09 2.00
CA LEU A 34 3.78 5.67 1.51
C LEU A 34 4.04 6.24 0.11
N ALA A 35 5.32 6.40 -0.24
CA ALA A 35 5.70 6.78 -1.59
C ALA A 35 5.22 5.69 -2.58
N GLN A 36 4.60 6.12 -3.69
CA GLN A 36 4.04 5.22 -4.70
C GLN A 36 4.81 5.31 -6.01
N VAL A 37 5.11 4.17 -6.61
CA VAL A 37 5.68 4.04 -7.95
C VAL A 37 4.70 3.24 -8.80
N LEU A 38 4.23 3.86 -9.89
CA LEU A 38 3.33 3.24 -10.86
C LEU A 38 4.15 2.72 -12.04
N THR A 39 3.95 1.46 -12.40
CA THR A 39 4.43 0.91 -13.67
C THR A 39 3.26 0.81 -14.63
N TYR A 40 3.53 0.97 -15.94
CA TYR A 40 2.49 0.99 -16.97
C TYR A 40 2.77 -0.08 -18.03
N ASN A 41 1.70 -0.67 -18.58
CA ASN A 41 1.78 -1.68 -19.63
C ASN A 41 2.05 -1.03 -20.99
N GLY A 42 3.34 -0.80 -21.29
CA GLY A 42 3.87 -0.22 -22.53
C GLY A 42 2.84 0.40 -23.50
N PRO A 43 2.37 -0.30 -24.54
CA PRO A 43 1.55 0.29 -25.60
C PRO A 43 0.16 0.79 -25.18
N SER A 44 -0.47 0.18 -24.18
CA SER A 44 -1.82 0.57 -23.73
C SER A 44 -1.81 1.70 -22.70
N GLY A 45 -0.67 1.95 -22.05
CA GLY A 45 -0.53 3.02 -21.06
C GLY A 45 -1.40 2.84 -19.80
N ALA A 46 -1.98 1.65 -19.60
CA ALA A 46 -2.71 1.32 -18.38
C ALA A 46 -1.73 0.96 -17.26
N VAL A 47 -2.11 1.22 -16.02
CA VAL A 47 -1.30 0.87 -14.84
C VAL A 47 -1.19 -0.65 -14.77
N ASP A 48 0.02 -1.18 -14.64
CA ASP A 48 0.29 -2.61 -14.49
C ASP A 48 0.45 -2.95 -13.00
N THR A 49 1.33 -2.22 -12.31
CA THR A 49 1.53 -2.37 -10.87
C THR A 49 1.65 -1.03 -10.15
N ILE A 50 1.27 -1.03 -8.88
CA ILE A 50 1.63 0.01 -7.92
C ILE A 50 2.56 -0.64 -6.90
N THR A 51 3.73 -0.04 -6.68
CA THR A 51 4.60 -0.38 -5.55
C THR A 51 4.58 0.77 -4.54
N VAL A 52 4.41 0.46 -3.27
CA VAL A 52 4.44 1.42 -2.16
C VAL A 52 5.53 1.08 -1.17
N GLY A 53 6.16 2.10 -0.59
CA GLY A 53 7.16 1.96 0.47
C GLY A 53 8.50 2.67 0.17
N PRO A 54 9.54 2.42 0.98
CA PRO A 54 9.50 1.56 2.17
C PRO A 54 8.65 2.14 3.31
N ASP A 55 8.05 1.26 4.12
CA ASP A 55 7.42 1.62 5.39
C ASP A 55 8.48 1.88 6.49
N LEU A 56 8.03 2.20 7.71
CA LEU A 56 8.92 2.42 8.86
C LEU A 56 9.76 1.20 9.26
N MET A 57 9.39 0.00 8.82
CA MET A 57 10.10 -1.26 9.03
C MET A 57 10.95 -1.65 7.81
N GLY A 58 11.02 -0.82 6.77
CA GLY A 58 11.77 -1.07 5.55
C GLY A 58 11.07 -1.96 4.53
N ASN A 59 9.79 -2.31 4.73
CA ASN A 59 9.07 -3.17 3.79
C ASN A 59 8.47 -2.34 2.65
N SER A 60 8.46 -2.91 1.45
CA SER A 60 7.71 -2.41 0.31
C SER A 60 6.63 -3.42 -0.09
N TYR A 61 5.56 -2.94 -0.70
CA TYR A 61 4.41 -3.75 -1.08
C TYR A 61 4.00 -3.45 -2.51
N LYS A 62 3.54 -4.45 -3.24
CA LYS A 62 3.11 -4.32 -4.63
C LYS A 62 1.68 -4.81 -4.81
N GLN A 63 0.93 -4.10 -5.63
CA GLN A 63 -0.39 -4.48 -6.11
C GLN A 63 -0.38 -4.50 -7.63
N THR A 64 -1.02 -5.52 -8.22
CA THR A 64 -1.10 -5.71 -9.67
C THR A 64 -2.54 -5.51 -10.15
N PHE A 65 -2.67 -4.88 -11.31
CA PHE A 65 -3.94 -4.63 -11.98
C PHE A 65 -4.09 -5.59 -13.16
N THR A 66 -5.27 -6.19 -13.27
CA THR A 66 -5.62 -7.10 -14.36
C THR A 66 -6.76 -6.50 -15.16
N TYR A 67 -6.70 -6.68 -16.49
CA TYR A 67 -7.60 -6.03 -17.42
C TYR A 67 -8.26 -7.05 -18.36
N THR A 68 -9.46 -6.73 -18.82
CA THR A 68 -10.09 -7.40 -19.97
C THR A 68 -10.57 -6.32 -20.94
N GLY A 69 -9.92 -6.24 -22.10
CA GLY A 69 -9.98 -5.05 -22.93
C GLY A 69 -9.40 -3.85 -22.19
N SER A 70 -10.13 -2.74 -22.15
CA SER A 70 -9.72 -1.51 -21.43
C SER A 70 -10.25 -1.41 -20.01
N ASN A 71 -10.97 -2.42 -19.51
CA ASN A 71 -11.58 -2.41 -18.19
C ASN A 71 -10.73 -3.17 -17.18
N ILE A 72 -10.58 -2.62 -15.97
CA ILE A 72 -10.00 -3.34 -14.83
C ILE A 72 -10.97 -4.45 -14.45
N THR A 73 -10.49 -5.69 -14.39
CA THR A 73 -11.28 -6.87 -13.98
C THR A 73 -10.77 -7.49 -12.69
N GLY A 74 -9.60 -7.07 -12.20
CA GLY A 74 -9.10 -7.51 -10.92
C GLY A 74 -7.96 -6.65 -10.43
N ILE A 75 -7.88 -6.53 -9.11
CA ILE A 75 -6.81 -5.86 -8.40
C ILE A 75 -6.31 -6.86 -7.36
N SER A 76 -5.02 -7.16 -7.35
CA SER A 76 -4.46 -8.11 -6.38
C SER A 76 -4.51 -7.56 -4.95
N ALA A 77 -4.43 -8.44 -3.95
CA ALA A 77 -3.99 -8.02 -2.63
C ALA A 77 -2.57 -7.42 -2.70
N TRP A 78 -2.20 -6.63 -1.69
CA TRP A 78 -0.84 -6.12 -1.54
C TRP A 78 0.12 -7.26 -1.21
N VAL A 79 1.24 -7.35 -1.91
CA VAL A 79 2.24 -8.40 -1.70
C VAL A 79 3.55 -7.75 -1.27
N LYS A 80 4.06 -8.11 -0.09
CA LYS A 80 5.38 -7.67 0.36
C LYS A 80 6.46 -8.08 -0.66
N GLN A 81 7.33 -7.14 -1.03
CA GLN A 81 8.42 -7.33 -2.01
C GLN A 81 9.70 -7.83 -1.35
#